data_AF-A0A090T8L2-F1
#
_entry.id   AF-A0A090T8L2-F1
#
_cell.length_a   1.000
_cell.length_b   1.000
_cell.length_c   1.000
_cell.angle_alpha   90.00
_cell.angle_beta   90.00
_cell.angle_gamma   90.00
#
_symmetry.space_group_name_H-M   'P 1'
#
loop_
_entity.id
_entity.type
_entity.pdbx_description
1 polymer ?
#
loop_
_entity_poly.entity_id
_entity_poly.type
_entity_poly.pdbx_seq_one_letter_code
_entity_poly.pdbx_strand_id
1 'polypeptide(L)'
;MSDGNYGIASFHYGSENSYTSAAAKKSAFFLDDMVIALGTDVARVERGNDESTYMPIVTTIDQPRWHDTLTYYTQEKGEKTVACCIVKDSKFSSEHPTWFHQGDVGYITIPKTGEKQRHTLVTGTSVVDTIDSIGTESVFVIALNHTPNPTIKEDSYHYVLVPNVEADVMPDKVKSYGENVTVVNTSAVQGVHYKDSAKEVYQLVFHKAGSVTLSGATFTASQPMLLQLANNGGWVVTAQSPEAFNKHIDHEDDKNHKFEVVLKEGAHALDFTTSLSLPTGSYQYKTQG
;
A
#
# COMPACT_ATOMS: atom_id res chain seq x y z
N MET A 1 -9.45 8.39 4.14
CA MET A 1 -9.89 8.59 5.54
C MET A 1 -8.73 9.10 6.36
N SER A 2 -8.95 10.06 7.27
CA SER A 2 -7.95 10.54 8.22
C SER A 2 -8.61 11.09 9.49
N ASP A 3 -7.92 11.00 10.62
CA ASP A 3 -8.27 11.69 11.86
C ASP A 3 -7.40 12.93 12.13
N GLY A 4 -6.58 13.33 11.15
CA GLY A 4 -5.60 14.42 11.25
C GLY A 4 -4.22 13.99 11.73
N ASN A 5 -4.07 12.80 12.31
CA ASN A 5 -2.78 12.24 12.75
C ASN A 5 -2.39 11.01 11.92
N TYR A 6 -3.34 10.09 11.73
CA TYR A 6 -3.19 8.88 10.95
C TYR A 6 -4.18 8.86 9.79
N GLY A 7 -3.95 7.96 8.83
CA GLY A 7 -4.83 7.85 7.69
C GLY A 7 -4.80 6.51 6.99
N ILE A 8 -5.85 6.28 6.21
CA ILE A 8 -5.95 5.13 5.30
C ILE A 8 -6.36 5.65 3.92
N ALA A 9 -5.65 5.20 2.91
CA ALA A 9 -6.05 5.28 1.51
C ALA A 9 -6.22 3.86 0.96
N SER A 10 -7.24 3.65 0.14
CA SER A 10 -7.45 2.41 -0.58
C SER A 10 -7.94 2.71 -1.98
N PHE A 11 -7.45 1.92 -2.93
CA PHE A 11 -7.75 2.03 -4.33
C PHE A 11 -7.91 0.65 -4.94
N HIS A 12 -9.05 0.44 -5.59
CA HIS A 12 -9.27 -0.73 -6.44
C HIS A 12 -8.79 -0.40 -7.85
N TYR A 13 -7.64 -0.94 -8.22
CA TYR A 13 -7.10 -0.87 -9.57
C TYR A 13 -7.73 -1.97 -10.42
N GLY A 14 -8.36 -1.58 -11.51
CA GLY A 14 -9.11 -2.45 -12.39
C GLY A 14 -10.23 -1.64 -13.00
N SER A 15 -10.19 -1.44 -14.31
CA SER A 15 -11.23 -0.71 -15.02
C SER A 15 -11.77 -1.57 -16.15
N GLU A 16 -13.00 -1.28 -16.59
CA GLU A 16 -13.59 -1.87 -17.80
C GLU A 16 -12.93 -1.35 -19.08
N ASN A 17 -11.94 -0.44 -18.97
CA ASN A 17 -11.26 0.10 -20.13
C ASN A 17 -10.34 -0.93 -20.78
N SER A 18 -10.34 -0.94 -22.11
CA SER A 18 -9.59 -1.88 -22.95
C SER A 18 -8.06 -1.80 -22.84
N TYR A 19 -7.52 -0.80 -22.14
CA TYR A 19 -6.09 -0.63 -21.90
C TYR A 19 -5.64 -1.13 -20.51
N THR A 20 -6.56 -1.67 -19.70
CA THR A 20 -6.23 -2.17 -18.37
C THR A 20 -5.77 -3.62 -18.44
N SER A 21 -4.46 -3.82 -18.36
CA SER A 21 -3.87 -5.16 -18.43
C SER A 21 -3.78 -5.89 -17.09
N ALA A 22 -3.93 -5.20 -15.96
CA ALA A 22 -3.87 -5.77 -14.61
C ALA A 22 -4.93 -5.20 -13.66
N ALA A 23 -5.28 -5.97 -12.63
CA ALA A 23 -6.15 -5.60 -11.53
C ALA A 23 -5.40 -5.83 -10.21
N ALA A 24 -5.76 -5.05 -9.18
CA ALA A 24 -5.23 -5.17 -7.83
C ALA A 24 -6.09 -4.36 -6.84
N LYS A 25 -6.12 -4.78 -5.58
CA LYS A 25 -6.53 -3.92 -4.47
C LYS A 25 -5.30 -3.39 -3.78
N LYS A 26 -5.19 -2.06 -3.67
CA LYS A 26 -4.00 -1.35 -3.18
C LYS A 26 -4.41 -0.48 -2.01
N SER A 27 -3.79 -0.68 -0.85
CA SER A 27 -4.06 0.10 0.35
C SER A 27 -2.77 0.68 0.93
N ALA A 28 -2.83 1.90 1.44
CA ALA A 28 -1.75 2.58 2.15
C ALA A 28 -2.24 3.00 3.54
N PHE A 29 -1.43 2.67 4.53
CA PHE A 29 -1.68 2.85 5.95
C PHE A 29 -0.65 3.84 6.48
N PHE A 30 -1.10 5.04 6.83
CA PHE A 30 -0.27 6.16 7.25
C PHE A 30 -0.18 6.16 8.77
N LEU A 31 1.02 5.91 9.27
CA LEU A 31 1.41 5.97 10.69
C LEU A 31 2.41 7.12 10.89
N ASP A 32 2.91 7.30 12.11
CA ASP A 32 3.76 8.44 12.46
C ASP A 32 5.05 8.53 11.62
N ASP A 33 5.87 7.48 11.64
CA ASP A 33 7.19 7.45 11.02
C ASP A 33 7.29 6.41 9.89
N MET A 34 6.14 5.95 9.38
CA MET A 34 6.11 5.00 8.28
C MET A 34 4.79 5.02 7.51
N VAL A 35 4.87 4.60 6.26
CA VAL A 35 3.69 4.26 5.43
C VAL A 35 3.78 2.80 5.04
N ILE A 36 2.77 2.00 5.41
CA ILE A 36 2.70 0.59 5.06
C ILE A 36 1.80 0.46 3.83
N ALA A 37 2.33 -0.14 2.77
CA ALA A 37 1.61 -0.37 1.52
C ALA A 37 1.34 -1.86 1.34
N LEU A 38 0.05 -2.21 1.27
CA LEU A 38 -0.43 -3.57 1.05
C LEU A 38 -1.13 -3.67 -0.30
N GLY A 39 -0.85 -4.75 -1.01
CA GLY A 39 -1.55 -5.12 -2.23
C GLY A 39 -2.00 -6.56 -2.21
N THR A 40 -3.19 -6.83 -2.75
CA THR A 40 -3.73 -8.18 -2.96
C THR A 40 -4.43 -8.23 -4.32
N ASP A 41 -4.76 -9.43 -4.76
CA ASP A 41 -5.50 -9.71 -5.99
C ASP A 41 -4.77 -9.12 -7.21
N VAL A 42 -3.43 -9.07 -7.13
CA VAL A 42 -2.59 -8.61 -8.25
C VAL A 42 -2.68 -9.68 -9.33
N ALA A 43 -3.39 -9.36 -10.41
CA ALA A 43 -3.74 -10.31 -11.45
C ALA A 43 -3.77 -9.65 -12.82
N ARG A 44 -3.55 -10.43 -13.88
CA ARG A 44 -3.76 -9.98 -15.26
C ARG A 44 -5.26 -10.00 -15.58
N VAL A 45 -5.78 -8.93 -16.18
CA VAL A 45 -7.19 -8.84 -16.63
C VAL A 45 -7.31 -8.86 -18.16
N GLU A 46 -6.26 -8.50 -18.89
CA GLU A 46 -6.31 -8.44 -20.36
C GLU A 46 -6.38 -9.81 -21.03
N ARG A 47 -7.24 -9.83 -22.06
CA ARG A 47 -7.62 -10.98 -22.88
C ARG A 47 -6.75 -11.01 -24.15
N GLY A 48 -5.68 -11.79 -24.11
CA GLY A 48 -4.96 -12.26 -25.30
C GLY A 48 -4.79 -13.77 -25.21
N ASN A 49 -4.75 -14.48 -26.34
CA ASN A 49 -4.56 -15.94 -26.34
C ASN A 49 -3.07 -16.32 -26.35
N ASP A 50 -2.18 -15.34 -26.42
CA ASP A 50 -0.75 -15.54 -26.60
C ASP A 50 0.02 -15.05 -25.36
N GLU A 51 0.31 -16.01 -24.48
CA GLU A 51 1.11 -15.80 -23.28
C GLU A 51 2.52 -15.26 -23.57
N SER A 52 3.04 -15.43 -24.79
CA SER A 52 4.37 -14.93 -25.18
C SER A 52 4.44 -13.41 -25.31
N THR A 53 3.29 -12.73 -25.36
CA THR A 53 3.19 -11.26 -25.45
C THR A 53 3.02 -10.57 -24.10
N TYR A 54 2.91 -11.32 -23.01
CA TYR A 54 2.64 -10.76 -21.70
C TYR A 54 3.85 -10.06 -21.09
N MET A 55 3.75 -8.74 -20.92
CA MET A 55 4.69 -7.97 -20.12
C MET A 55 4.55 -8.32 -18.62
N PRO A 56 5.64 -8.38 -17.84
CA PRO A 56 5.56 -8.68 -16.42
C PRO A 56 4.72 -7.63 -15.67
N ILE A 57 3.90 -8.08 -14.72
CA ILE A 57 3.25 -7.16 -13.77
C ILE A 57 4.27 -6.83 -12.68
N VAL A 58 4.46 -5.54 -12.43
CA VAL A 58 5.36 -5.05 -11.38
C VAL A 58 4.64 -4.07 -10.47
N THR A 59 4.98 -4.10 -9.18
CA THR A 59 4.67 -3.00 -8.27
C THR A 59 5.95 -2.23 -8.01
N THR A 60 6.04 -1.03 -8.58
CA THR A 60 7.10 -0.08 -8.26
C THR A 60 6.93 0.39 -6.82
N ILE A 61 7.98 0.25 -6.02
CA ILE A 61 8.06 0.79 -4.66
C ILE A 61 8.41 2.28 -4.74
N ASP A 62 9.46 2.61 -5.49
CA ASP A 62 9.83 4.00 -5.78
C ASP A 62 10.67 4.10 -7.06
N GLN A 63 10.69 5.31 -7.64
CA GLN A 63 11.58 5.75 -8.71
C GLN A 63 12.07 7.19 -8.44
N PRO A 64 12.88 7.42 -7.39
CA PRO A 64 13.31 8.76 -7.05
C PRO A 64 14.56 9.17 -7.83
N ARG A 65 14.87 10.46 -7.77
CA ARG A 65 16.17 10.98 -8.19
C ARG A 65 17.28 10.26 -7.44
N TRP A 66 18.29 9.79 -8.16
CA TRP A 66 19.48 9.19 -7.60
C TRP A 66 20.53 10.28 -7.39
N HIS A 67 20.78 10.64 -6.13
CA HIS A 67 21.71 11.71 -5.79
C HIS A 67 22.68 11.34 -4.66
N ASP A 68 22.60 10.12 -4.12
CA ASP A 68 23.47 9.62 -3.05
C ASP A 68 23.75 8.12 -3.23
N THR A 69 24.55 7.53 -2.34
CA THR A 69 24.79 6.10 -2.29
C THR A 69 23.48 5.36 -1.99
N LEU A 70 23.13 4.41 -2.85
CA LEU A 70 22.05 3.48 -2.59
C LEU A 70 22.60 2.31 -1.76
N THR A 71 22.08 2.12 -0.56
CA THR A 71 22.40 0.98 0.31
C THR A 71 21.24 0.01 0.32
N TYR A 72 21.51 -1.28 0.25
CA TYR A 72 20.47 -2.30 0.40
C TYR A 72 21.02 -3.55 1.08
N TYR A 73 20.14 -4.27 1.75
CA TYR A 73 20.46 -5.48 2.49
C TYR A 73 19.50 -6.60 2.11
N THR A 74 20.07 -7.78 1.86
CA THR A 74 19.32 -9.04 1.85
C THR A 74 19.99 -10.00 2.83
N GLN A 75 19.21 -10.86 3.48
CA GLN A 75 19.77 -11.82 4.45
C GLN A 75 20.79 -12.76 3.80
N GLU A 76 20.62 -13.10 2.53
CA GLU A 76 21.49 -14.02 1.78
C GLU A 76 22.83 -13.39 1.39
N LYS A 77 22.89 -12.06 1.21
CA LYS A 77 24.07 -11.37 0.66
C LYS A 77 24.68 -10.34 1.61
N GLY A 78 24.03 -10.05 2.72
CA GLY A 78 24.35 -8.94 3.61
C GLY A 78 24.15 -7.59 2.94
N GLU A 79 24.71 -6.56 3.55
CA GLU A 79 24.66 -5.20 3.03
C GLU A 79 25.48 -5.05 1.75
N LYS A 80 24.97 -4.18 0.86
CA LYS A 80 25.57 -3.77 -0.40
C LYS A 80 25.34 -2.29 -0.58
N THR A 81 26.33 -1.63 -1.19
CA THR A 81 26.26 -0.23 -1.57
C THR A 81 26.46 -0.10 -3.08
N VAL A 82 25.78 0.89 -3.66
CA VAL A 82 25.91 1.29 -5.06
C VAL A 82 26.12 2.79 -5.06
N ALA A 83 27.32 3.23 -5.45
CA ALA A 83 27.63 4.65 -5.59
C ALA A 83 26.69 5.31 -6.60
N CYS A 84 26.36 6.59 -6.40
CA CYS A 84 25.40 7.26 -7.28
C CYS A 84 25.76 7.11 -8.75
N CYS A 85 24.70 7.00 -9.55
CA CYS A 85 24.72 7.36 -10.95
C CYS A 85 25.52 6.36 -11.82
N ILE A 86 25.88 5.20 -11.27
CA ILE A 86 26.49 4.08 -12.01
C ILE A 86 25.41 3.09 -12.47
N VAL A 87 25.53 2.53 -13.66
CA VAL A 87 24.59 1.49 -14.10
C VAL A 87 24.86 0.19 -13.36
N LYS A 88 23.88 -0.27 -12.60
CA LYS A 88 23.89 -1.55 -11.88
C LYS A 88 22.49 -2.12 -11.77
N ASP A 89 22.08 -2.80 -12.83
CA ASP A 89 20.81 -3.51 -12.84
C ASP A 89 20.96 -4.86 -12.13
N SER A 90 20.00 -5.19 -11.28
CA SER A 90 19.99 -6.46 -10.59
C SER A 90 18.59 -7.00 -10.38
N LYS A 91 18.50 -8.33 -10.41
CA LYS A 91 17.32 -9.09 -10.03
C LYS A 91 17.73 -10.06 -8.95
N PHE A 92 16.92 -10.13 -7.90
CA PHE A 92 17.15 -11.05 -6.79
C PHE A 92 15.83 -11.41 -6.13
N SER A 93 15.87 -12.40 -5.23
CA SER A 93 14.72 -12.77 -4.43
C SER A 93 15.13 -13.05 -2.99
N SER A 94 14.21 -12.87 -2.07
CA SER A 94 14.42 -13.04 -0.62
C SER A 94 13.18 -13.67 0.02
N GLU A 95 13.40 -14.61 0.93
CA GLU A 95 12.37 -15.14 1.85
C GLU A 95 12.29 -14.35 3.16
N HIS A 96 13.16 -13.35 3.30
CA HIS A 96 13.30 -12.53 4.50
C HIS A 96 13.08 -11.04 4.19
N PRO A 97 12.78 -10.21 5.22
CA PRO A 97 12.75 -8.77 5.05
C PRO A 97 14.02 -8.24 4.37
N THR A 98 13.82 -7.46 3.31
CA THR A 98 14.87 -6.73 2.59
C THR A 98 14.68 -5.26 2.86
N TRP A 99 15.76 -4.50 2.99
CA TRP A 99 15.67 -3.04 3.08
C TRP A 99 16.57 -2.34 2.08
N PHE A 100 16.17 -1.12 1.71
CA PHE A 100 16.86 -0.21 0.80
C PHE A 100 16.90 1.18 1.43
N HIS A 101 17.90 1.98 1.11
CA HIS A 101 18.06 3.33 1.65
C HIS A 101 18.81 4.23 0.68
N GLN A 102 18.35 5.47 0.54
CA GLN A 102 19.12 6.58 -0.05
C GLN A 102 18.70 7.89 0.64
N GLY A 103 19.69 8.72 0.98
CA GLY A 103 19.44 10.05 1.55
C GLY A 103 18.76 9.91 2.90
N ASP A 104 17.55 10.45 3.02
CA ASP A 104 16.73 10.41 4.23
C ASP A 104 15.54 9.43 4.11
N VAL A 105 15.52 8.54 3.10
CA VAL A 105 14.39 7.62 2.87
C VAL A 105 14.84 6.16 2.86
N GLY A 106 14.17 5.36 3.67
CA GLY A 106 14.28 3.91 3.72
C GLY A 106 13.04 3.20 3.19
N TYR A 107 13.25 1.99 2.67
CA TYR A 107 12.17 1.10 2.22
C TYR A 107 12.41 -0.28 2.81
N ILE A 108 11.36 -0.92 3.31
CA ILE A 108 11.40 -2.29 3.80
C ILE A 108 10.40 -3.11 3.00
N THR A 109 10.81 -4.26 2.48
CA THR A 109 9.90 -5.17 1.77
C THR A 109 9.75 -6.45 2.58
N ILE A 110 8.51 -6.86 2.82
CA ILE A 110 8.20 -7.99 3.68
C ILE A 110 7.64 -9.12 2.81
N PRO A 111 8.34 -10.25 2.68
CA PRO A 111 7.81 -11.41 1.96
C PRO A 111 6.67 -12.05 2.75
N LYS A 112 5.74 -12.67 2.02
CA LYS A 112 4.74 -13.54 2.63
C LYS A 112 5.43 -14.80 3.16
N THR A 113 5.02 -15.28 4.33
CA THR A 113 5.60 -16.46 4.97
C THR A 113 5.63 -17.66 4.01
N GLY A 114 6.81 -18.23 3.80
CA GLY A 114 7.02 -19.37 2.90
C GLY A 114 7.11 -19.03 1.41
N GLU A 115 7.10 -17.75 1.05
CA GLU A 115 7.21 -17.29 -0.34
C GLU A 115 8.41 -16.37 -0.54
N LYS A 116 9.00 -16.42 -1.74
CA LYS A 116 10.08 -15.53 -2.15
C LYS A 116 9.51 -14.27 -2.79
N GLN A 117 9.81 -13.12 -2.21
CA GLN A 117 9.59 -11.84 -2.88
C GLN A 117 10.71 -11.61 -3.91
N ARG A 118 10.37 -11.14 -5.12
CA ARG A 118 11.33 -10.93 -6.21
C ARG A 118 11.50 -9.44 -6.48
N HIS A 119 12.73 -8.96 -6.41
CA HIS A 119 13.08 -7.57 -6.58
C HIS A 119 13.75 -7.34 -7.93
N THR A 120 13.41 -6.21 -8.54
CA THR A 120 14.16 -5.60 -9.64
C THR A 120 14.69 -4.28 -9.14
N LEU A 121 16.01 -4.10 -9.24
CA LEU A 121 16.69 -2.84 -9.01
C LEU A 121 17.28 -2.40 -10.36
N VAL A 122 16.81 -1.27 -10.90
CA VAL A 122 17.35 -0.65 -12.13
C VAL A 122 17.96 0.68 -11.74
N THR A 123 19.12 1.02 -12.29
CA THR A 123 19.85 2.21 -11.84
C THR A 123 20.55 2.94 -12.98
N GLY A 124 20.69 4.27 -12.84
CA GLY A 124 21.44 5.10 -13.78
C GLY A 124 20.72 5.28 -15.12
N THR A 125 21.49 5.29 -16.22
CA THR A 125 20.96 5.55 -17.57
C THR A 125 20.13 4.40 -18.16
N SER A 126 19.97 3.28 -17.44
CA SER A 126 19.03 2.22 -17.83
C SER A 126 17.57 2.67 -17.70
N VAL A 127 17.30 3.76 -16.97
CA VAL A 127 16.00 4.41 -16.92
C VAL A 127 16.00 5.55 -17.94
N VAL A 128 15.26 5.34 -19.03
CA VAL A 128 15.25 6.24 -20.19
C VAL A 128 14.12 7.24 -20.03
N ASP A 129 14.42 8.54 -20.20
CA ASP A 129 13.39 9.57 -20.26
C ASP A 129 12.54 9.39 -21.53
N THR A 130 11.25 9.67 -21.45
CA THR A 130 10.37 9.61 -22.62
C THR A 130 10.60 10.80 -23.57
N ILE A 131 11.29 11.85 -23.09
CA ILE A 131 11.54 13.08 -23.85
C ILE A 131 13.05 13.40 -23.84
N ASP A 132 13.73 13.14 -24.97
CA ASP A 132 15.18 13.35 -25.15
C ASP A 132 15.68 14.81 -24.94
N SER A 133 14.78 15.79 -24.91
CA SER A 133 15.13 17.22 -24.83
C SER A 133 15.21 17.79 -23.41
N ILE A 134 14.84 17.01 -22.41
CA ILE A 134 14.91 17.37 -20.99
C ILE A 134 16.08 16.56 -20.42
N GLY A 135 17.02 17.20 -19.72
CA GLY A 135 18.30 16.58 -19.35
C GLY A 135 18.18 15.22 -18.64
N THR A 136 19.23 14.40 -18.75
CA THR A 136 19.26 13.06 -18.13
C THR A 136 19.52 13.16 -16.63
N GLU A 137 18.47 13.13 -15.81
CA GLU A 137 18.62 12.90 -14.37
C GLU A 137 18.88 11.41 -14.12
N SER A 138 19.84 11.12 -13.23
CA SER A 138 20.03 9.74 -12.77
C SER A 138 18.90 9.40 -11.80
N VAL A 139 18.28 8.25 -12.00
CA VAL A 139 17.26 7.70 -11.10
C VAL A 139 17.62 6.25 -10.76
N PHE A 140 16.99 5.73 -9.71
CA PHE A 140 16.95 4.29 -9.49
C PHE A 140 15.49 3.84 -9.36
N VAL A 141 15.21 2.59 -9.68
CA VAL A 141 13.90 1.96 -9.55
C VAL A 141 14.02 0.79 -8.61
N ILE A 142 13.18 0.75 -7.58
CA ILE A 142 12.94 -0.44 -6.77
C ILE A 142 11.56 -0.98 -7.16
N ALA A 143 11.50 -2.21 -7.63
CA ALA A 143 10.24 -2.84 -8.02
C ALA A 143 10.12 -4.27 -7.51
N LEU A 144 8.89 -4.66 -7.19
CA LEU A 144 8.50 -6.03 -6.89
C LEU A 144 7.95 -6.67 -8.16
N ASN A 145 8.48 -7.82 -8.53
CA ASN A 145 8.03 -8.59 -9.69
C ASN A 145 6.96 -9.60 -9.26
N HIS A 146 5.79 -9.46 -9.85
CA HIS A 146 4.71 -10.41 -9.70
C HIS A 146 4.90 -11.62 -10.61
N THR A 147 4.23 -12.73 -10.30
CA THR A 147 4.44 -13.96 -11.08
C THR A 147 4.07 -13.75 -12.54
N PRO A 148 4.94 -14.16 -13.49
CA PRO A 148 4.68 -13.99 -14.92
C PRO A 148 3.55 -14.90 -15.44
N ASN A 149 2.94 -15.73 -14.58
CA ASN A 149 2.08 -16.82 -14.99
C ASN A 149 0.59 -16.43 -14.95
N PRO A 150 -0.17 -16.55 -16.06
CA PRO A 150 -1.61 -16.27 -16.15
C PRO A 150 -2.51 -17.20 -15.32
N THR A 151 -1.98 -18.23 -14.66
CA THR A 151 -2.75 -19.20 -13.87
C THR A 151 -2.74 -18.93 -12.36
N ILE A 152 -1.88 -18.03 -11.86
CA ILE A 152 -1.93 -17.58 -10.47
C ILE A 152 -2.95 -16.45 -10.38
N LYS A 153 -4.09 -16.76 -9.75
CA LYS A 153 -5.24 -15.87 -9.73
C LYS A 153 -5.04 -14.62 -8.86
N GLU A 154 -4.17 -14.68 -7.86
CA GLU A 154 -4.03 -13.60 -6.86
C GLU A 154 -2.58 -13.59 -6.31
N ASP A 155 -1.78 -12.61 -6.72
CA ASP A 155 -0.49 -12.28 -6.07
C ASP A 155 -0.68 -11.10 -5.11
N SER A 156 0.29 -10.88 -4.21
CA SER A 156 0.23 -9.83 -3.19
C SER A 156 1.57 -9.13 -3.01
N TYR A 157 1.56 -7.94 -2.41
CA TYR A 157 2.77 -7.27 -1.98
C TYR A 157 2.59 -6.62 -0.62
N HIS A 158 3.72 -6.41 0.05
CA HIS A 158 3.83 -5.70 1.30
C HIS A 158 5.19 -4.99 1.31
N TYR A 159 5.15 -3.65 1.35
CA TYR A 159 6.34 -2.84 1.61
C TYR A 159 6.01 -1.70 2.58
N VAL A 160 7.05 -1.11 3.15
CA VAL A 160 7.00 -0.03 4.12
C VAL A 160 7.94 1.06 3.64
N LEU A 161 7.46 2.30 3.58
CA LEU A 161 8.29 3.49 3.39
C LEU A 161 8.58 4.08 4.76
N VAL A 162 9.85 4.40 5.03
CA VAL A 162 10.33 4.97 6.28
C VAL A 162 11.03 6.30 5.95
N PRO A 163 10.38 7.46 6.15
CA PRO A 163 11.00 8.75 5.90
C PRO A 163 11.90 9.18 7.06
N ASN A 164 12.78 10.15 6.82
CA ASN A 164 13.71 10.76 7.78
C ASN A 164 14.55 9.72 8.53
N VAL A 165 15.16 8.78 7.81
CA VAL A 165 15.95 7.68 8.38
C VAL A 165 17.32 7.60 7.73
N GLU A 166 18.33 7.30 8.54
CA GLU A 166 19.71 7.04 8.12
C GLU A 166 19.93 5.54 7.85
N ALA A 167 20.90 5.22 6.97
CA ALA A 167 21.18 3.85 6.55
C ALA A 167 21.51 2.90 7.72
N ASP A 168 22.29 3.38 8.68
CA ASP A 168 22.75 2.61 9.85
C ASP A 168 21.64 2.30 10.85
N VAL A 169 20.52 3.05 10.79
CA VAL A 169 19.32 2.83 11.63
C VAL A 169 18.34 1.83 11.00
N MET A 170 18.48 1.53 9.70
CA MET A 170 17.56 0.63 9.00
C MET A 170 17.41 -0.77 9.62
N PRO A 171 18.48 -1.45 10.11
CA PRO A 171 18.34 -2.73 10.79
C PRO A 171 17.43 -2.67 12.01
N ASP A 172 17.51 -1.60 12.81
CA ASP A 172 16.65 -1.39 13.98
C ASP A 172 15.20 -1.09 13.57
N LYS A 173 14.99 -0.36 12.47
CA LYS A 173 13.64 -0.14 11.91
C LYS A 173 13.00 -1.45 11.45
N VAL A 174 13.73 -2.33 10.79
CA VAL A 174 13.23 -3.65 10.39
C VAL A 174 12.85 -4.50 11.60
N LYS A 175 13.69 -4.48 12.64
CA LYS A 175 13.40 -5.19 13.90
C LYS A 175 12.16 -4.63 14.59
N SER A 176 12.10 -3.32 14.81
CA SER A 176 10.95 -2.64 15.41
C SER A 176 9.66 -2.92 14.64
N TYR A 177 9.72 -2.91 13.31
CA TYR A 177 8.58 -3.26 12.47
C TYR A 177 8.06 -4.67 12.76
N GLY A 178 8.95 -5.66 12.81
CA GLY A 178 8.59 -7.05 13.11
C GLY A 178 8.06 -7.29 14.53
N GLU A 179 8.42 -6.44 15.50
CA GLU A 179 7.96 -6.53 16.89
C GLU A 179 6.62 -5.83 17.12
N ASN A 180 6.39 -4.72 16.42
CA ASN A 180 5.29 -3.79 16.73
C ASN A 180 4.16 -3.79 15.70
N VAL A 181 4.34 -4.43 14.53
CA VAL A 181 3.36 -4.41 13.44
C VAL A 181 2.86 -5.81 13.10
N THR A 182 1.54 -5.97 13.06
CA THR A 182 0.86 -7.16 12.52
C THR A 182 -0.02 -6.74 11.35
N VAL A 183 0.00 -7.52 10.27
CA VAL A 183 -0.78 -7.23 9.05
C VAL A 183 -1.71 -8.37 8.68
N VAL A 184 -2.84 -8.01 8.08
CA VAL A 184 -3.71 -8.92 7.32
C VAL A 184 -3.82 -8.38 5.91
N ASN A 185 -3.60 -9.22 4.90
CA ASN A 185 -3.60 -8.79 3.50
C ASN A 185 -4.31 -9.83 2.65
N THR A 186 -5.63 -9.70 2.55
CA THR A 186 -6.51 -10.64 1.84
C THR A 186 -7.42 -9.89 0.88
N SER A 187 -7.99 -10.61 -0.09
CA SER A 187 -8.99 -10.07 -1.03
C SER A 187 -10.21 -9.43 -0.34
N ALA A 188 -10.56 -9.87 0.87
CA ALA A 188 -11.69 -9.34 1.64
C ALA A 188 -11.29 -8.14 2.50
N VAL A 189 -10.15 -8.23 3.19
CA VAL A 189 -9.70 -7.23 4.15
C VAL A 189 -8.19 -7.05 4.07
N GLN A 190 -7.77 -5.79 4.03
CA GLN A 190 -6.39 -5.38 4.27
C GLN A 190 -6.34 -4.59 5.57
N GLY A 191 -5.35 -4.83 6.42
CA GLY A 191 -5.30 -4.20 7.72
C GLY A 191 -3.92 -4.22 8.37
N VAL A 192 -3.70 -3.22 9.20
CA VAL A 192 -2.49 -2.99 9.99
C VAL A 192 -2.90 -2.80 11.44
N HIS A 193 -2.22 -3.53 12.32
CA HIS A 193 -2.18 -3.24 13.74
C HIS A 193 -0.77 -2.83 14.08
N TYR A 194 -0.64 -1.64 14.66
CA TYR A 194 0.60 -1.10 15.18
C TYR A 194 0.44 -0.92 16.70
N LYS A 195 1.43 -1.35 17.47
CA LYS A 195 1.46 -1.14 18.92
C LYS A 195 2.88 -0.94 19.43
N ASP A 196 3.10 0.13 20.18
CA ASP A 196 4.32 0.32 20.97
C ASP A 196 3.96 0.56 22.45
N SER A 197 4.91 1.06 23.25
CA SER A 197 4.70 1.36 24.67
C SER A 197 3.73 2.51 24.96
N ALA A 198 3.48 3.38 23.97
CA ALA A 198 2.74 4.64 24.12
C ALA A 198 1.42 4.65 23.35
N LYS A 199 1.32 3.93 22.22
CA LYS A 199 0.17 3.97 21.32
C LYS A 199 -0.21 2.61 20.75
N GLU A 200 -1.49 2.50 20.39
CA GLU A 200 -2.04 1.33 19.71
C GLU A 200 -3.00 1.78 18.60
N VAL A 201 -2.77 1.31 17.38
CA VAL A 201 -3.52 1.73 16.20
C VAL A 201 -3.96 0.48 15.42
N TYR A 202 -5.25 0.41 15.13
CA TYR A 202 -5.84 -0.51 14.16
C TYR A 202 -6.31 0.29 12.96
N GLN A 203 -5.90 -0.11 11.77
CA GLN A 203 -6.37 0.44 10.51
C GLN A 203 -6.81 -0.70 9.59
N LEU A 204 -8.02 -0.62 9.06
CA LEU A 204 -8.69 -1.70 8.35
C LEU A 204 -9.38 -1.16 7.10
N VAL A 205 -9.24 -1.90 6.02
CA VAL A 205 -9.91 -1.72 4.73
C VAL A 205 -10.75 -2.95 4.48
N PHE A 206 -12.05 -2.84 4.70
CA PHE A 206 -13.02 -3.85 4.29
C PHE A 206 -13.41 -3.60 2.84
N HIS A 207 -13.03 -4.49 1.93
CA HIS A 207 -13.42 -4.44 0.51
C HIS A 207 -14.83 -5.01 0.28
N LYS A 208 -15.38 -5.69 1.29
CA LYS A 208 -16.75 -6.21 1.34
C LYS A 208 -17.18 -6.38 2.79
N ALA A 209 -18.48 -6.55 3.03
CA ALA A 209 -18.99 -6.97 4.32
C ALA A 209 -18.28 -8.24 4.80
N GLY A 210 -17.93 -8.29 6.08
CA GLY A 210 -17.17 -9.42 6.62
C GLY A 210 -16.59 -9.16 8.00
N SER A 211 -15.85 -10.15 8.49
CA SER A 211 -15.19 -10.11 9.79
C SER A 211 -13.71 -10.46 9.65
N VAL A 212 -12.88 -9.88 10.50
CA VAL A 212 -11.44 -10.15 10.57
C VAL A 212 -10.98 -10.15 12.02
N THR A 213 -10.07 -11.05 12.36
CA THR A 213 -9.34 -10.99 13.63
C THR A 213 -7.91 -10.54 13.35
N LEU A 214 -7.49 -9.45 14.00
CA LEU A 214 -6.16 -8.89 13.89
C LEU A 214 -5.63 -8.63 15.31
N SER A 215 -4.50 -9.25 15.65
CA SER A 215 -3.86 -9.11 16.97
C SER A 215 -4.79 -9.35 18.16
N GLY A 216 -5.63 -10.39 18.08
CA GLY A 216 -6.57 -10.77 19.14
C GLY A 216 -7.87 -9.95 19.21
N ALA A 217 -8.01 -8.89 18.42
CA ALA A 217 -9.24 -8.12 18.29
C ALA A 217 -10.00 -8.53 17.02
N THR A 218 -11.32 -8.73 17.15
CA THR A 218 -12.20 -9.05 16.03
C THR A 218 -12.98 -7.80 15.62
N PHE A 219 -13.04 -7.54 14.32
CA PHE A 219 -13.77 -6.42 13.72
C PHE A 219 -14.71 -6.95 12.65
N THR A 220 -15.96 -6.49 12.66
CA THR A 220 -16.96 -6.88 11.65
C THR A 220 -17.56 -5.62 11.04
N ALA A 221 -17.60 -5.56 9.72
CA ALA A 221 -18.20 -4.48 8.96
C ALA A 221 -19.42 -5.00 8.17
N SER A 222 -20.51 -4.25 8.16
CA SER A 222 -21.72 -4.61 7.40
C SER A 222 -21.62 -4.33 5.90
N GLN A 223 -20.61 -3.55 5.47
CA GLN A 223 -20.41 -3.09 4.10
C GLN A 223 -18.93 -2.71 3.87
N PRO A 224 -18.50 -2.43 2.61
CA PRO A 224 -17.18 -1.88 2.36
C PRO A 224 -16.93 -0.60 3.16
N MET A 225 -15.81 -0.54 3.87
CA MET A 225 -15.46 0.62 4.69
C MET A 225 -13.97 0.70 5.01
N LEU A 226 -13.52 1.92 5.30
CA LEU A 226 -12.28 2.19 5.99
C LEU A 226 -12.61 2.38 7.47
N LEU A 227 -11.86 1.73 8.36
CA LEU A 227 -12.04 1.78 9.79
C LEU A 227 -10.68 1.98 10.47
N GLN A 228 -10.58 2.97 11.35
CA GLN A 228 -9.39 3.28 12.14
C GLN A 228 -9.78 3.42 13.61
N LEU A 229 -9.02 2.77 14.48
CA LEU A 229 -9.09 2.93 15.92
C LEU A 229 -7.68 3.26 16.41
N ALA A 230 -7.49 4.41 17.03
CA ALA A 230 -6.21 4.83 17.58
C ALA A 230 -6.34 5.12 19.07
N ASN A 231 -5.39 4.64 19.87
CA ASN A 231 -5.32 4.85 21.30
C ASN A 231 -3.97 5.47 21.69
N ASN A 232 -4.00 6.76 22.01
CA ASN A 232 -2.87 7.53 22.52
C ASN A 232 -3.22 8.15 23.89
N GLY A 233 -3.77 7.33 24.81
CA GLY A 233 -4.36 7.79 26.08
C GLY A 233 -5.89 7.84 26.08
N GLY A 234 -6.52 7.30 25.02
CA GLY A 234 -7.96 7.19 24.82
C GLY A 234 -8.26 6.75 23.40
N TRP A 235 -9.29 5.92 23.21
CA TRP A 235 -9.68 5.42 21.89
C TRP A 235 -10.38 6.51 21.06
N VAL A 236 -9.87 6.76 19.87
CA VAL A 236 -10.50 7.53 18.80
C VAL A 236 -10.90 6.56 17.70
N VAL A 237 -12.15 6.63 17.26
CA VAL A 237 -12.69 5.79 16.18
C VAL A 237 -13.07 6.66 15.00
N THR A 238 -12.56 6.30 13.83
CA THR A 238 -12.80 6.99 12.56
C THR A 238 -13.22 5.96 11.52
N ALA A 239 -14.30 6.22 10.80
CA ALA A 239 -14.81 5.31 9.78
C ALA A 239 -15.30 6.08 8.55
N GLN A 240 -15.09 5.52 7.36
CA GLN A 240 -15.52 6.11 6.09
C GLN A 240 -16.02 5.01 5.15
N SER A 241 -17.07 5.27 4.37
CA SER A 241 -17.41 4.43 3.21
C SER A 241 -16.83 5.06 1.94
N PRO A 242 -15.84 4.43 1.27
CA PRO A 242 -15.32 4.89 -0.01
C PRO A 242 -16.37 4.83 -1.13
N GLU A 243 -17.42 4.03 -0.96
CA GLU A 243 -18.43 3.76 -1.98
C GLU A 243 -19.76 4.49 -1.74
N ALA A 244 -19.80 5.41 -0.76
CA ALA A 244 -21.04 6.07 -0.31
C ALA A 244 -21.73 6.91 -1.40
N PHE A 245 -21.02 7.25 -2.47
CA PHE A 245 -21.51 8.16 -3.51
C PHE A 245 -21.79 7.41 -4.83
N ASN A 246 -22.83 7.85 -5.54
CA ASN A 246 -23.09 7.43 -6.90
C ASN A 246 -21.99 7.92 -7.84
N LYS A 247 -21.74 7.17 -8.93
CA LYS A 247 -20.95 7.69 -10.03
C LYS A 247 -21.68 8.90 -10.61
N HIS A 248 -20.88 9.91 -10.95
CA HIS A 248 -21.23 11.13 -11.67
C HIS A 248 -22.56 11.09 -12.44
N ILE A 249 -23.45 12.05 -12.15
CA ILE A 249 -24.59 12.34 -13.01
C ILE A 249 -24.14 13.43 -13.98
N ASP A 250 -23.83 13.04 -15.22
CA ASP A 250 -23.73 13.99 -16.32
C ASP A 250 -25.15 14.45 -16.68
N HIS A 251 -25.47 15.70 -16.36
CA HIS A 251 -26.68 16.32 -16.87
C HIS A 251 -26.42 16.71 -18.33
N GLU A 252 -26.74 15.83 -19.28
CA GLU A 252 -26.53 16.04 -20.73
C GLU A 252 -27.14 17.38 -21.25
N ASP A 253 -28.09 17.96 -20.52
CA ASP A 253 -28.82 19.17 -20.89
C ASP A 253 -28.46 20.46 -20.09
N ASP A 254 -27.56 20.41 -19.08
CA ASP A 254 -27.20 21.62 -18.32
C ASP A 254 -25.96 22.30 -18.93
N LYS A 255 -26.16 23.45 -19.58
CA LYS A 255 -25.08 24.33 -20.07
C LYS A 255 -24.15 24.83 -18.95
N ASN A 256 -24.54 24.61 -17.69
CA ASN A 256 -23.65 24.72 -16.54
C ASN A 256 -23.29 23.30 -16.10
N HIS A 257 -22.08 22.85 -16.42
CA HIS A 257 -21.52 21.59 -15.93
C HIS A 257 -21.40 21.63 -14.39
N LYS A 258 -22.50 21.37 -13.68
CA LYS A 258 -22.53 21.28 -12.23
C LYS A 258 -22.06 19.89 -11.85
N PHE A 259 -20.97 19.86 -11.08
CA PHE A 259 -20.52 18.66 -10.42
C PHE A 259 -21.48 18.33 -9.28
N GLU A 260 -22.29 17.29 -9.45
CA GLU A 260 -23.20 16.78 -8.43
C GLU A 260 -22.76 15.38 -7.99
N VAL A 261 -22.62 15.22 -6.67
CA VAL A 261 -22.29 13.94 -6.03
C VAL A 261 -23.44 13.60 -5.09
N VAL A 262 -24.19 12.55 -5.43
CA VAL A 262 -25.35 12.11 -4.66
C VAL A 262 -24.99 10.89 -3.84
N LEU A 263 -25.36 10.87 -2.56
CA LEU A 263 -25.24 9.70 -1.70
C LEU A 263 -26.11 8.55 -2.22
N LYS A 264 -25.59 7.32 -2.16
CA LYS A 264 -26.40 6.12 -2.43
C LYS A 264 -27.48 5.96 -1.37
N GLU A 265 -28.63 5.43 -1.77
CA GLU A 265 -29.69 5.06 -0.84
C GLU A 265 -29.14 4.10 0.23
N GLY A 266 -29.38 4.40 1.50
CA GLY A 266 -28.87 3.61 2.62
C GLY A 266 -27.41 3.90 3.03
N ALA A 267 -26.65 4.73 2.31
CA ALA A 267 -25.27 5.10 2.66
C ALA A 267 -25.14 6.12 3.80
N HIS A 268 -26.22 6.32 4.58
CA HIS A 268 -26.27 7.29 5.69
C HIS A 268 -25.75 6.72 7.02
N ALA A 269 -25.52 5.41 7.10
CA ALA A 269 -25.05 4.74 8.30
C ALA A 269 -23.90 3.79 7.98
N LEU A 270 -22.96 3.67 8.93
CA LEU A 270 -21.84 2.74 8.89
C LEU A 270 -21.91 1.86 10.14
N ASP A 271 -22.26 0.59 9.96
CA ASP A 271 -22.31 -0.36 11.06
C ASP A 271 -21.04 -1.20 11.11
N PHE A 272 -20.38 -1.16 12.26
CA PHE A 272 -19.30 -2.08 12.57
C PHE A 272 -19.39 -2.54 14.02
N THR A 273 -18.83 -3.71 14.32
CA THR A 273 -18.65 -4.20 15.68
C THR A 273 -17.19 -4.52 15.93
N THR A 274 -16.74 -4.34 17.17
CA THR A 274 -15.39 -4.72 17.59
C THR A 274 -15.44 -5.45 18.93
N SER A 275 -14.54 -6.41 19.12
CA SER A 275 -14.32 -7.05 20.43
C SER A 275 -13.47 -6.19 21.37
N LEU A 276 -12.93 -5.06 20.91
CA LEU A 276 -12.23 -4.11 21.77
C LEU A 276 -13.20 -3.48 22.77
N SER A 277 -12.78 -3.40 24.04
CA SER A 277 -13.51 -2.66 25.05
C SER A 277 -13.30 -1.17 24.84
N LEU A 278 -14.21 -0.55 24.08
CA LEU A 278 -14.24 0.88 23.86
C LEU A 278 -15.01 1.56 25.01
N PRO A 279 -14.59 2.75 25.48
CA PRO A 279 -15.38 3.54 26.41
C PRO A 279 -16.80 3.76 25.85
N THR A 280 -17.82 3.67 26.71
CA THR A 280 -19.19 3.99 26.31
C THR A 280 -19.27 5.48 25.97
N GLY A 281 -19.72 5.81 24.75
CA GLY A 281 -19.83 7.20 24.31
C GLY A 281 -20.24 7.34 22.85
N SER A 282 -20.52 8.57 22.42
CA SER A 282 -20.75 8.90 21.01
C SER A 282 -19.44 9.27 20.33
N TYR A 283 -19.08 8.54 19.28
CA TYR A 283 -17.92 8.81 18.43
C TYR A 283 -18.35 9.72 17.28
N GLN A 284 -17.83 10.94 17.22
CA GLN A 284 -18.16 11.90 16.18
C GLN A 284 -17.19 11.74 15.01
N TYR A 285 -17.71 11.46 13.82
CA TYR A 285 -16.91 11.48 12.59
C TYR A 285 -17.12 12.79 11.85
N LYS A 286 -16.03 13.53 11.57
CA LYS A 286 -16.07 14.70 10.71
C LYS A 286 -15.96 14.25 9.25
N THR A 287 -17.10 14.01 8.59
CA THR A 287 -17.11 14.15 7.13
C THR A 287 -17.10 15.64 6.80
N GLN A 288 -15.92 16.23 6.63
CA GLN A 288 -15.83 17.36 5.71
C GLN A 288 -15.58 16.73 4.34
N GLY A 289 -16.68 16.51 3.61
CA GLY A 289 -16.65 16.24 2.17
C GLY A 289 -16.52 17.54 1.41
#